data_AF-A0A7Y6PTK6-F1
#
_entry.id   AF-A0A7Y6PTK6-F1
#
_cell.length_a   1.000
_cell.length_b   1.000
_cell.length_c   1.000
_cell.angle_alpha   90.00
_cell.angle_beta   90.00
_cell.angle_gamma   90.00
#
_symmetry.space_group_name_H-M   'P 1'
#
loop_
_entity.id
_entity.type
_entity.pdbx_description
1 polymer ?
#
loop_
_entity_poly.entity_id
_entity_poly.type
_entity_poly.pdbx_seq_one_letter_code
_entity_poly.pdbx_strand_id
1 'polypeptide(L)'
;MRALLLAALIACSGSNAAPPAKPEPIAAQAPIANVAQSCRNAALGLENATRGVRSPESTVFDPMREKCEADGWPSAAIECFAKMTEGDLGRCAKELPEHMRNGMFAVFGGGPPDRAAIAVARARLSILAVGVAECDQFVTAVSAVLGCEAMPIETRVQLGNETADFWALPTNGLSADVHQRMANVCGESLAALQAEVKTVGCTM
;
A
#
# COMPACT_ATOMS: atom_id res chain seq x y z
N MET A 1 9.95 -56.90 -49.82
CA MET A 1 8.53 -56.51 -49.93
C MET A 1 7.94 -56.43 -48.53
N ARG A 2 7.29 -55.30 -48.23
CA ARG A 2 6.31 -55.02 -47.16
C ARG A 2 6.73 -55.22 -45.69
N ALA A 3 6.81 -54.07 -45.02
CA ALA A 3 6.85 -53.88 -43.58
C ALA A 3 5.58 -54.46 -42.89
N LEU A 4 5.80 -55.12 -41.76
CA LEU A 4 4.78 -55.56 -40.81
C LEU A 4 4.82 -54.63 -39.59
N LEU A 5 3.66 -54.02 -39.30
CA LEU A 5 3.43 -53.09 -38.20
C LEU A 5 3.16 -53.81 -36.87
N LEU A 6 3.70 -53.19 -35.82
CA LEU A 6 3.22 -53.01 -34.44
C LEU A 6 3.01 -54.20 -33.48
N ALA A 7 4.00 -54.33 -32.60
CA ALA A 7 3.90 -54.51 -31.15
C ALA A 7 3.12 -53.33 -30.50
N ALA A 8 2.58 -53.36 -29.28
CA ALA A 8 2.28 -54.36 -28.26
C ALA A 8 1.31 -53.68 -27.27
N LEU A 9 0.46 -54.47 -26.62
CA LEU A 9 -0.45 -54.10 -25.52
C LEU A 9 0.33 -53.73 -24.25
N ILE A 10 -0.08 -52.68 -23.53
CA ILE A 10 -0.14 -52.67 -22.06
C ILE A 10 -1.36 -51.84 -21.62
N ALA A 11 -2.27 -52.49 -20.90
CA ALA A 11 -3.34 -51.90 -20.12
C ALA A 11 -2.85 -51.66 -18.68
N CYS A 12 -3.32 -50.59 -18.03
CA CYS A 12 -3.56 -50.55 -16.58
C CYS A 12 -4.47 -49.36 -16.21
N SER A 13 -5.69 -49.69 -15.82
CA SER A 13 -6.34 -49.29 -14.57
C SER A 13 -6.41 -47.81 -14.15
N GLY A 14 -7.63 -47.27 -14.24
CA GLY A 14 -8.35 -46.69 -13.09
C GLY A 14 -7.77 -45.45 -12.42
N SER A 15 -8.16 -44.27 -12.91
CA SER A 15 -8.20 -43.05 -12.11
C SER A 15 -9.64 -42.54 -12.04
N ASN A 16 -10.20 -42.53 -10.84
CA ASN A 16 -11.43 -41.81 -10.50
C ASN A 16 -11.25 -40.33 -10.87
N ALA A 17 -11.81 -39.93 -12.01
CA ALA A 17 -11.93 -38.52 -12.36
C ALA A 17 -13.09 -37.93 -11.54
N ALA A 18 -12.75 -37.04 -10.60
CA ALA A 18 -13.74 -36.17 -9.97
C ALA A 18 -14.49 -35.39 -11.07
N PRO A 19 -15.81 -35.17 -10.93
CA PRO A 19 -16.56 -34.38 -11.91
C PRO A 19 -15.98 -32.96 -11.97
N PRO A 20 -15.96 -32.32 -13.16
CA PRO A 20 -15.44 -30.97 -13.30
C PRO A 20 -16.22 -30.03 -12.36
N ALA A 21 -15.47 -29.33 -11.51
CA ALA A 21 -16.04 -28.30 -10.65
C ALA A 21 -16.77 -27.27 -11.52
N LYS A 22 -18.03 -27.00 -11.16
CA LYS A 22 -18.85 -25.94 -11.74
C LYS A 22 -18.06 -24.63 -11.65
N PRO A 23 -17.94 -23.83 -12.73
CA PRO A 23 -17.31 -22.52 -12.64
C PRO A 23 -17.97 -21.71 -11.52
N GLU A 24 -17.19 -21.17 -10.61
CA GLU A 24 -17.69 -20.17 -9.66
C GLU A 24 -18.32 -19.02 -10.46
N PRO A 25 -19.48 -18.49 -10.04
CA PRO A 25 -20.05 -17.31 -10.68
C PRO A 25 -19.04 -16.16 -10.56
N ILE A 26 -18.51 -15.70 -11.68
CA ILE A 26 -17.81 -14.43 -11.75
C ILE A 26 -18.81 -13.38 -11.24
N ALA A 27 -18.49 -12.73 -10.13
CA ALA A 27 -19.31 -11.66 -9.58
C ALA A 27 -19.66 -10.67 -10.71
N ALA A 28 -20.95 -10.37 -10.87
CA ALA A 28 -21.43 -9.47 -11.90
C ALA A 28 -20.69 -8.13 -11.79
N GLN A 29 -19.90 -7.80 -12.81
CA GLN A 29 -19.26 -6.49 -12.91
C GLN A 29 -20.37 -5.44 -12.99
N ALA A 30 -20.34 -4.43 -12.11
CA ALA A 30 -21.28 -3.32 -12.18
C ALA A 30 -21.22 -2.68 -13.59
N PRO A 31 -22.35 -2.17 -14.13
CA PRO A 31 -22.36 -1.57 -15.46
C PRO A 31 -21.29 -0.48 -15.58
N ILE A 32 -20.58 -0.44 -16.72
CA ILE A 32 -19.39 0.40 -16.97
C ILE A 32 -19.63 1.88 -16.66
N ALA A 33 -20.85 2.39 -16.89
CA ALA A 33 -21.23 3.76 -16.55
C ALA A 33 -21.16 4.07 -15.04
N ASN A 34 -21.43 3.08 -14.19
CA ASN A 34 -21.33 3.19 -12.73
C ASN A 34 -19.86 3.22 -12.28
N VAL A 35 -18.98 2.48 -12.96
CA VAL A 35 -17.54 2.47 -12.67
C VAL A 35 -16.90 3.82 -12.98
N ALA A 36 -17.13 4.37 -14.17
CA ALA A 36 -16.57 5.67 -14.56
C ALA A 36 -17.03 6.81 -13.62
N GLN A 37 -18.30 6.80 -13.22
CA GLN A 37 -18.80 7.80 -12.27
C GLN A 37 -18.22 7.62 -10.87
N SER A 38 -18.08 6.37 -10.41
CA SER A 38 -17.53 6.09 -9.09
C SER A 38 -16.03 6.42 -9.02
N CYS A 39 -15.27 6.12 -10.07
CA CYS A 39 -13.86 6.54 -10.20
C CYS A 39 -13.71 8.06 -10.29
N ARG A 40 -14.62 8.77 -10.96
CA ARG A 40 -14.67 10.24 -10.90
C ARG A 40 -14.86 10.76 -9.47
N ASN A 41 -15.79 10.19 -8.71
CA ASN A 41 -16.03 10.59 -7.34
C ASN A 41 -14.82 10.30 -6.43
N ALA A 42 -14.18 9.13 -6.59
CA ALA A 42 -12.95 8.80 -5.88
C ALA A 42 -11.80 9.77 -6.20
N ALA A 43 -11.61 10.09 -7.48
CA ALA A 43 -10.60 11.05 -7.92
C ALA A 43 -10.85 12.46 -7.36
N LEU A 44 -12.12 12.91 -7.27
CA LEU A 44 -12.48 14.17 -6.62
C LEU A 44 -12.12 14.17 -5.13
N GLY A 45 -12.42 13.08 -4.42
CA GLY A 45 -12.07 12.94 -3.01
C GLY A 45 -10.56 13.01 -2.78
N LEU A 46 -9.79 12.28 -3.59
CA LEU A 46 -8.31 12.34 -3.60
C LEU A 46 -7.79 13.75 -3.91
N GLU A 47 -8.34 14.40 -4.93
CA GLU A 47 -7.95 15.75 -5.34
C GLU A 47 -8.12 16.75 -4.18
N ASN A 48 -9.28 16.72 -3.53
CA ASN A 48 -9.62 17.62 -2.43
C ASN A 48 -8.81 17.35 -1.17
N ALA A 49 -8.76 16.08 -0.74
CA ALA A 49 -8.13 15.69 0.52
C ALA A 49 -6.59 15.78 0.49
N THR A 50 -5.98 15.82 -0.69
CA THR A 50 -4.51 15.95 -0.85
C THR A 50 -4.08 17.35 -1.30
N ARG A 51 -5.00 18.30 -1.47
CA ARG A 51 -4.67 19.64 -1.97
C ARG A 51 -3.70 20.39 -1.06
N GLY A 52 -3.79 20.21 0.27
CA GLY A 52 -2.92 20.87 1.25
C GLY A 52 -1.45 20.47 1.19
N VAL A 53 -1.13 19.32 0.57
CA VAL A 53 0.24 18.75 0.51
C VAL A 53 0.86 18.80 -0.88
N ARG A 54 0.15 19.33 -1.88
CA ARG A 54 0.59 19.43 -3.28
C ARG A 54 0.81 20.89 -3.68
N SER A 55 1.44 21.12 -4.83
CA SER A 55 1.54 22.46 -5.41
C SER A 55 0.15 22.98 -5.77
N PRO A 56 -0.18 24.28 -5.55
CA PRO A 56 -1.46 24.87 -5.92
C PRO A 56 -1.83 24.69 -7.40
N GLU A 57 -0.82 24.64 -8.27
CA GLU A 57 -0.98 24.49 -9.73
C GLU A 57 -1.08 23.02 -10.18
N SER A 58 -0.89 22.06 -9.27
CA SER A 58 -0.94 20.64 -9.60
C SER A 58 -2.33 20.05 -9.39
N THR A 59 -2.70 19.08 -10.22
CA THR A 59 -3.92 18.29 -10.10
C THR A 59 -3.57 16.81 -10.19
N VAL A 60 -4.23 16.00 -9.38
CA VAL A 60 -4.17 14.53 -9.45
C VAL A 60 -5.47 13.94 -9.99
N PHE A 61 -6.49 14.77 -10.25
CA PHE A 61 -7.82 14.32 -10.65
C PHE A 61 -7.80 13.38 -11.88
N ASP A 62 -7.32 13.85 -13.03
CA ASP A 62 -7.33 13.04 -14.25
C ASP A 62 -6.43 11.80 -14.14
N PRO A 63 -5.17 11.91 -13.68
CA PRO A 63 -4.32 10.73 -13.46
C PRO A 63 -4.93 9.69 -12.51
N MET A 64 -5.59 10.12 -11.43
CA MET A 64 -6.23 9.19 -10.49
C MET A 64 -7.49 8.55 -11.05
N ARG A 65 -8.31 9.30 -11.78
CA ARG A 65 -9.48 8.74 -12.45
C ARG A 65 -9.05 7.65 -13.42
N GLU A 66 -8.10 7.95 -14.29
CA GLU A 66 -7.57 7.00 -15.27
C GLU A 66 -7.00 5.77 -14.60
N LYS A 67 -6.25 5.96 -13.50
CA LYS A 67 -5.69 4.85 -12.74
C LYS A 67 -6.76 3.96 -12.10
N CYS A 68 -7.79 4.55 -11.50
CA CYS A 68 -8.92 3.82 -10.94
C CYS A 68 -9.64 2.97 -11.99
N GLU A 69 -9.88 3.54 -13.18
CA GLU A 69 -10.54 2.84 -14.29
C GLU A 69 -9.66 1.73 -14.87
N ALA A 70 -8.37 2.01 -15.09
CA ALA A 70 -7.43 1.07 -15.70
C ALA A 70 -7.09 -0.11 -14.77
N ASP A 71 -6.88 0.16 -13.49
CA ASP A 71 -6.52 -0.87 -12.51
C ASP A 71 -7.76 -1.63 -11.98
N GLY A 72 -8.98 -1.13 -12.21
CA GLY A 72 -10.21 -1.75 -11.73
C GLY A 72 -10.30 -1.79 -10.22
N TRP A 73 -10.19 -0.63 -9.56
CA TRP A 73 -10.13 -0.55 -8.10
C TRP A 73 -11.33 -1.22 -7.40
N PRO A 74 -11.13 -1.87 -6.24
CA PRO A 74 -12.23 -2.42 -5.45
C PRO A 74 -13.25 -1.36 -5.04
N SER A 75 -14.54 -1.72 -5.00
CA SER A 75 -15.61 -0.80 -4.61
C SER A 75 -15.41 -0.19 -3.22
N ALA A 76 -14.90 -0.97 -2.26
CA ALA A 76 -14.57 -0.49 -0.91
C ALA A 76 -13.54 0.65 -0.94
N ALA A 77 -12.49 0.53 -1.77
CA ALA A 77 -11.50 1.58 -1.94
C ALA A 77 -12.11 2.83 -2.60
N ILE A 78 -12.89 2.64 -3.68
CA ILE A 78 -13.56 3.72 -4.40
C ILE A 78 -14.50 4.50 -3.46
N GLU A 79 -15.31 3.80 -2.67
CA GLU A 79 -16.21 4.42 -1.69
C GLU A 79 -15.47 5.16 -0.58
N CYS A 80 -14.35 4.61 -0.11
CA CYS A 80 -13.51 5.26 0.89
C CYS A 80 -12.92 6.56 0.34
N PHE A 81 -12.27 6.51 -0.83
CA PHE A 81 -11.67 7.68 -1.46
C PHE A 81 -12.70 8.75 -1.81
N ALA A 82 -13.90 8.37 -2.24
CA ALA A 82 -14.96 9.35 -2.55
C ALA A 82 -15.42 10.17 -1.32
N LYS A 83 -15.17 9.67 -0.10
CA LYS A 83 -15.59 10.30 1.18
C LYS A 83 -14.41 10.74 2.04
N MET A 84 -13.18 10.58 1.57
CA MET A 84 -11.98 10.81 2.38
C MET A 84 -11.81 12.30 2.70
N THR A 85 -11.26 12.59 3.88
CA THR A 85 -10.79 13.93 4.26
C THR A 85 -9.27 14.01 4.32
N GLU A 86 -8.71 15.20 4.57
CA GLU A 86 -7.27 15.35 4.77
C GLU A 86 -6.77 14.42 5.89
N GLY A 87 -5.67 13.70 5.64
CA GLY A 87 -5.13 12.69 6.55
C GLY A 87 -5.67 11.26 6.38
N ASP A 88 -6.77 11.05 5.65
CA ASP A 88 -7.35 9.70 5.45
C ASP A 88 -6.67 8.86 4.37
N LEU A 89 -5.71 9.42 3.64
CA LEU A 89 -5.12 8.78 2.45
C LEU A 89 -4.62 7.37 2.74
N GLY A 90 -3.90 7.18 3.86
CA GLY A 90 -3.39 5.87 4.25
C GLY A 90 -4.48 4.84 4.57
N ARG A 91 -5.51 5.26 5.32
CA ARG A 91 -6.67 4.42 5.65
C ARG A 91 -7.35 3.90 4.39
N CYS A 92 -7.66 4.78 3.44
CA CYS A 92 -8.31 4.36 2.19
C CYS A 92 -7.36 3.61 1.26
N ALA A 93 -6.06 3.94 1.24
CA ALA A 93 -5.06 3.21 0.47
C ALA A 93 -4.92 1.74 0.89
N LYS A 94 -5.22 1.41 2.16
CA LYS A 94 -5.21 0.03 2.67
C LYS A 94 -6.23 -0.87 1.98
N GLU A 95 -7.32 -0.30 1.47
CA GLU A 95 -8.37 -1.02 0.73
C GLU A 95 -7.91 -1.41 -0.70
N LEU A 96 -6.79 -0.84 -1.18
CA LEU A 96 -6.20 -1.20 -2.46
C LEU A 96 -5.23 -2.38 -2.30
N PRO A 97 -5.24 -3.34 -3.25
CA PRO A 97 -4.15 -4.29 -3.43
C PRO A 97 -2.82 -3.55 -3.57
N GLU A 98 -1.74 -4.15 -3.06
CA GLU A 98 -0.43 -3.49 -2.96
C GLU A 98 0.09 -2.91 -4.27
N HIS A 99 -0.02 -3.65 -5.38
CA HIS A 99 0.43 -3.16 -6.68
C HIS A 99 -0.34 -1.92 -7.17
N MET A 100 -1.66 -1.87 -6.93
CA MET A 100 -2.50 -0.71 -7.28
C MET A 100 -2.18 0.48 -6.39
N ARG A 101 -2.00 0.22 -5.10
CA ARG A 101 -1.62 1.23 -4.11
C ARG A 101 -0.28 1.90 -4.44
N ASN A 102 0.74 1.11 -4.80
CA ASN A 102 2.04 1.63 -5.18
C ASN A 102 1.93 2.51 -6.44
N GLY A 103 1.15 2.07 -7.42
CA GLY A 103 0.85 2.88 -8.59
C GLY A 103 0.10 4.18 -8.25
N MET A 104 -0.84 4.15 -7.32
CA MET A 104 -1.53 5.35 -6.84
C MET A 104 -0.54 6.32 -6.19
N PHE A 105 0.34 5.84 -5.31
CA PHE A 105 1.35 6.69 -4.67
C PHE A 105 2.31 7.34 -5.67
N ALA A 106 2.64 6.65 -6.77
CA ALA A 106 3.48 7.21 -7.83
C ALA A 106 2.87 8.47 -8.49
N VAL A 107 1.53 8.57 -8.57
CA VAL A 107 0.84 9.74 -9.14
C VAL A 107 1.08 11.00 -8.27
N PHE A 108 1.27 10.84 -6.96
CA PHE A 108 1.57 11.95 -6.05
C PHE A 108 3.03 12.41 -6.13
N GLY A 109 3.94 11.64 -6.74
CA GLY A 109 5.38 11.89 -6.79
C GLY A 109 5.82 13.09 -7.66
N GLY A 110 4.89 13.96 -8.09
CA GLY A 110 5.16 15.10 -8.99
C GLY A 110 4.99 16.51 -8.37
N GLY A 111 4.72 16.63 -7.06
CA GLY A 111 4.63 17.92 -6.36
C GLY A 111 6.00 18.50 -5.94
N PRO A 112 6.06 19.64 -5.21
CA PRO A 112 7.29 20.04 -4.52
C PRO A 112 7.74 18.83 -3.69
N PRO A 113 8.95 18.31 -3.92
CA PRO A 113 9.27 16.91 -3.65
C PRO A 113 8.96 16.51 -2.22
N ASP A 114 9.11 17.44 -1.29
CA ASP A 114 9.24 17.08 0.11
C ASP A 114 7.90 16.99 0.86
N ARG A 115 6.91 17.86 0.58
CA ARG A 115 5.59 17.79 1.25
C ARG A 115 4.73 16.64 0.74
N ALA A 116 4.72 16.43 -0.58
CA ALA A 116 4.04 15.29 -1.18
C ALA A 116 4.71 13.97 -0.76
N ALA A 117 6.04 13.91 -0.72
CA ALA A 117 6.75 12.74 -0.22
C ALA A 117 6.47 12.45 1.26
N ILE A 118 6.40 13.48 2.12
CA ILE A 118 5.98 13.30 3.52
C ILE A 118 4.56 12.72 3.60
N ALA A 119 3.61 13.23 2.82
CA ALA A 119 2.24 12.72 2.84
C ALA A 119 2.15 11.26 2.35
N VAL A 120 2.91 10.92 1.30
CA VAL A 120 3.02 9.55 0.81
C VAL A 120 3.68 8.65 1.85
N ALA A 121 4.79 9.08 2.46
CA ALA A 121 5.47 8.33 3.50
C ALA A 121 4.52 8.08 4.69
N ARG A 122 3.81 9.09 5.18
CA ARG A 122 2.79 8.91 6.24
C ARG A 122 1.71 7.91 5.84
N ALA A 123 1.20 8.01 4.61
CA ALA A 123 0.20 7.07 4.12
C ALA A 123 0.74 5.63 4.07
N ARG A 124 1.98 5.43 3.60
CA ARG A 124 2.66 4.12 3.60
C ARG A 124 2.89 3.60 5.01
N LEU A 125 3.36 4.44 5.94
CA LEU A 125 3.60 4.03 7.32
C LEU A 125 2.30 3.62 8.04
N SER A 126 1.20 4.34 7.80
CA SER A 126 -0.09 4.07 8.48
C SER A 126 -0.73 2.72 8.14
N ILE A 127 -0.27 2.07 7.07
CA ILE A 127 -0.78 0.76 6.65
C ILE A 127 0.16 -0.39 7.02
N LEU A 128 1.35 -0.08 7.55
CA LEU A 128 2.28 -1.10 8.02
C LEU A 128 1.76 -1.72 9.31
N ALA A 129 1.86 -3.05 9.39
CA ALA A 129 1.74 -3.81 10.61
C ALA A 129 2.90 -4.80 10.62
N VAL A 130 3.93 -4.51 11.42
CA VAL A 130 5.14 -5.33 11.50
C VAL A 130 4.83 -6.63 12.26
N GLY A 131 3.92 -6.56 13.23
CA GLY A 131 3.57 -7.68 14.10
C GLY A 131 4.50 -7.85 15.31
N VAL A 132 5.36 -6.84 15.56
CA VAL A 132 6.23 -6.73 16.73
C VAL A 132 5.92 -5.39 17.39
N ALA A 133 5.45 -5.42 18.64
CA ALA A 133 4.86 -4.26 19.30
C ALA A 133 5.80 -3.04 19.35
N GLU A 134 7.07 -3.25 19.64
CA GLU A 134 8.10 -2.21 19.68
C GLU A 134 8.34 -1.59 18.30
N CYS A 135 8.28 -2.39 17.24
CA CYS A 135 8.43 -1.90 15.87
C CYS A 135 7.19 -1.15 15.39
N ASP A 136 5.99 -1.60 15.76
CA ASP A 136 4.75 -0.87 15.48
C ASP A 136 4.72 0.49 16.20
N GLN A 137 5.25 0.55 17.44
CA GLN A 137 5.45 1.82 18.17
C GLN A 137 6.49 2.72 17.48
N PHE A 138 7.61 2.15 17.03
CA PHE A 138 8.62 2.90 16.27
C PHE A 138 8.04 3.50 14.98
N VAL A 139 7.33 2.71 14.17
CA VAL A 139 6.67 3.18 12.94
C VAL A 139 5.66 4.29 13.24
N THR A 140 4.89 4.15 14.32
CA THR A 140 3.95 5.18 14.78
C THR A 140 4.67 6.48 15.15
N ALA A 141 5.78 6.37 15.90
CA ALA A 141 6.59 7.52 16.28
C ALA A 141 7.19 8.23 15.06
N VAL A 142 7.73 7.48 14.09
CA VAL A 142 8.20 8.06 12.82
C VAL A 142 7.07 8.83 12.13
N SER A 143 5.86 8.25 12.02
CA SER A 143 4.72 8.92 11.41
C SER A 143 4.33 10.23 12.12
N ALA A 144 4.54 10.34 13.44
CA ALA A 144 4.34 11.57 14.19
C ALA A 144 5.41 12.62 13.86
N VAL A 145 6.68 12.21 13.80
CA VAL A 145 7.83 13.07 13.46
C VAL A 145 7.71 13.68 12.07
N LEU A 146 7.10 12.97 11.11
CA LEU A 146 6.82 13.52 9.79
C LEU A 146 5.95 14.79 9.82
N GLY A 147 5.16 14.99 10.87
CA GLY A 147 4.39 16.21 11.13
C GLY A 147 5.16 17.34 11.81
N CYS A 148 6.38 17.11 12.28
CA CYS A 148 7.15 18.12 13.01
C CYS A 148 7.82 19.12 12.07
N GLU A 149 7.30 20.34 12.01
CA GLU A 149 7.87 21.38 11.14
C GLU A 149 9.21 21.95 11.62
N ALA A 150 9.59 21.74 12.88
CA ALA A 150 10.91 22.11 13.40
C ALA A 150 12.04 21.24 12.82
N MET A 151 11.72 20.05 12.31
CA MET A 151 12.68 19.19 11.62
C MET A 151 12.78 19.56 10.13
N PRO A 152 14.01 19.62 9.57
CA PRO A 152 14.19 19.85 8.13
C PRO A 152 13.34 18.90 7.29
N ILE A 153 12.80 19.42 6.20
CA ILE A 153 11.82 18.69 5.40
C ILE A 153 12.47 17.48 4.72
N GLU A 154 13.74 17.60 4.32
CA GLU A 154 14.55 16.55 3.72
C GLU A 154 14.77 15.39 4.71
N THR A 155 15.08 15.71 5.97
CA THR A 155 15.25 14.71 7.04
C THR A 155 13.94 13.95 7.28
N ARG A 156 12.80 14.64 7.29
CA ARG A 156 11.48 14.00 7.41
C ARG A 156 11.20 13.08 6.23
N VAL A 157 11.42 13.54 5.01
CA VAL A 157 11.24 12.72 3.80
C VAL A 157 12.10 11.46 3.86
N GLN A 158 13.39 11.61 4.19
CA GLN A 158 14.32 10.50 4.29
C GLN A 158 13.88 9.49 5.34
N LEU A 159 13.62 9.95 6.58
CA LEU A 159 13.18 9.09 7.68
C LEU A 159 11.90 8.32 7.32
N GLY A 160 10.93 9.01 6.72
CA GLY A 160 9.65 8.41 6.34
C GLY A 160 9.79 7.35 5.24
N ASN A 161 10.58 7.65 4.20
CA ASN A 161 10.80 6.73 3.08
C ASN A 161 11.63 5.51 3.50
N GLU A 162 12.74 5.72 4.21
CA GLU A 162 13.61 4.63 4.68
C GLU A 162 12.84 3.68 5.62
N THR A 163 12.03 4.22 6.53
CA THR A 163 11.20 3.41 7.42
C THR A 163 10.14 2.64 6.62
N ALA A 164 9.46 3.30 5.68
CA ALA A 164 8.43 2.65 4.86
C ALA A 164 8.99 1.57 3.94
N ASP A 165 10.20 1.77 3.39
CA ASP A 165 10.88 0.82 2.52
C ASP A 165 11.40 -0.39 3.30
N PHE A 166 12.01 -0.16 4.47
CA PHE A 166 12.52 -1.24 5.33
C PHE A 166 11.41 -2.22 5.74
N TRP A 167 10.25 -1.69 6.11
CA TRP A 167 9.12 -2.49 6.59
C TRP A 167 8.17 -2.97 5.49
N ALA A 168 8.43 -2.64 4.23
CA ALA A 168 7.68 -3.21 3.10
C ALA A 168 8.01 -4.70 2.86
N LEU A 169 9.07 -5.23 3.50
CA LEU A 169 9.46 -6.63 3.36
C LEU A 169 8.58 -7.56 4.23
N PRO A 170 8.18 -8.74 3.72
CA PRO A 170 7.39 -9.69 4.50
C PRO A 170 8.13 -10.17 5.76
N THR A 171 7.50 -10.05 6.92
CA THR A 171 8.00 -10.55 8.22
C THR A 171 7.38 -11.90 8.64
N ASN A 172 6.61 -12.54 7.76
CA ASN A 172 5.93 -13.78 8.06
C ASN A 172 6.89 -14.97 8.19
N GLY A 173 6.66 -15.83 9.19
CA GLY A 173 7.42 -17.07 9.36
C GLY A 173 8.79 -16.90 10.01
N LEU A 174 9.08 -15.72 10.57
CA LEU A 174 10.30 -15.50 11.35
C LEU A 174 10.26 -16.26 12.68
N SER A 175 11.43 -16.66 13.17
CA SER A 175 11.55 -17.35 14.45
C SER A 175 11.38 -16.38 15.64
N ALA A 176 11.04 -16.93 16.81
CA ALA A 176 10.87 -16.12 18.03
C ALA A 176 12.15 -15.35 18.42
N ASP A 177 13.33 -15.93 18.20
CA ASP A 177 14.62 -15.25 18.41
C ASP A 177 14.79 -14.04 17.45
N VAL A 178 14.35 -14.17 16.19
CA VAL A 178 14.36 -13.05 15.25
C VAL A 178 13.37 -11.96 15.70
N HIS A 179 12.16 -12.32 16.11
CA HIS A 179 11.20 -11.36 16.67
C HIS A 179 11.77 -10.61 17.89
N GLN A 180 12.44 -11.31 18.80
CA GLN A 180 13.04 -10.68 19.97
C GLN A 180 14.17 -9.71 19.60
N ARG A 181 15.02 -10.07 18.63
CA ARG A 181 16.05 -9.16 18.13
C ARG A 181 15.45 -7.92 17.48
N MET A 182 14.39 -8.09 16.68
CA MET A 182 13.67 -6.97 16.08
C MET A 182 13.08 -6.06 17.15
N ALA A 183 12.42 -6.62 18.17
CA ALA A 183 11.86 -5.85 19.28
C ALA A 183 12.93 -4.98 19.97
N ASN A 184 14.10 -5.55 20.25
CA ASN A 184 15.21 -4.81 20.85
C ASN A 184 15.70 -3.65 19.96
N VAL A 185 15.96 -3.92 18.68
CA VAL A 185 16.44 -2.89 17.72
C VAL A 185 15.42 -1.77 17.53
N CYS A 186 14.14 -2.12 17.43
CA CYS A 186 13.06 -1.14 17.32
C CYS A 186 12.92 -0.30 18.60
N GLY A 187 13.07 -0.90 19.77
CA GLY A 187 13.09 -0.19 21.06
C GLY A 187 14.26 0.80 21.18
N GLU A 188 15.46 0.39 20.78
CA GLU A 188 16.64 1.26 20.73
C GLU A 188 16.45 2.43 19.74
N SER A 189 15.92 2.12 18.56
CA SER A 189 15.66 3.11 17.51
C SER A 189 14.57 4.10 17.92
N LEU A 190 13.54 3.65 18.63
CA LEU A 190 12.50 4.51 19.21
C LEU A 190 13.08 5.44 20.27
N ALA A 191 13.92 4.94 21.17
CA ALA A 191 14.58 5.76 22.19
C ALA A 191 15.51 6.82 21.57
N ALA A 192 16.26 6.44 20.53
CA ALA A 192 17.12 7.37 19.79
C ALA A 192 16.30 8.45 19.09
N LEU A 193 15.23 8.07 18.38
CA LEU A 193 14.32 9.00 17.72
C LEU A 193 13.68 9.96 18.74
N GLN A 194 13.22 9.46 19.88
CA GLN A 194 12.67 10.27 20.99
C GLN A 194 13.67 11.30 21.52
N ALA A 195 14.94 10.92 21.65
CA ALA A 195 15.98 11.84 22.09
C ALA A 195 16.23 12.93 21.04
N GLU A 196 16.36 12.56 19.76
CA GLU A 196 16.59 13.50 18.65
C GLU A 196 15.44 14.48 18.47
N VAL A 197 14.20 14.00 18.44
CA VAL A 197 13.05 14.88 18.19
C VAL A 197 12.86 15.88 19.33
N LYS A 198 13.24 15.50 20.57
CA LYS A 198 13.25 16.40 21.72
C LYS A 198 14.30 17.49 21.60
N THR A 199 15.49 17.21 21.04
CA THR A 199 16.52 18.27 20.85
C THR A 199 16.10 19.28 19.79
N VAL A 200 15.36 18.84 18.77
CA VAL A 200 14.83 19.69 17.69
C VAL A 200 13.55 20.44 18.12
N GLY A 201 12.97 20.11 19.28
CA GLY A 201 11.78 20.78 19.81
C GLY A 201 10.45 20.22 19.30
N CYS A 202 10.47 19.04 18.70
CA CYS A 202 9.26 18.30 18.35
C CYS A 202 8.64 17.65 19.60
N THR A 203 7.31 17.58 19.63
CA THR A 203 6.59 16.74 20.60
C THR A 203 5.93 15.60 19.84
N MET A 204 6.08 14.38 20.35
CA MET A 204 5.45 13.17 19.82
C MET A 204 4.22 12.80 20.63
#